data_AF-A0A923KME2-F1
#
_entry.id   AF-A0A923KME2-F1
#
_cell.length_a   1.000
_cell.length_b   1.000
_cell.length_c   1.000
_cell.angle_alpha   90.00
_cell.angle_beta   90.00
_cell.angle_gamma   90.00
#
_symmetry.space_group_name_H-M   'P 1'
#
loop_
_entity.id
_entity.type
_entity.pdbx_description
1 polymer ?
#
loop_
_entity_poly.entity_id
_entity_poly.type
_entity_poly.pdbx_seq_one_letter_code
_entity_poly.pdbx_strand_id
1 'polypeptide(L)'
;MFLSLLILVSLPVCASNQELCTNLSQFANSSIEGKPSFVELTTFWGVRKTGNTISIGEKSCSHDQSEGAKAFCTYLSRHSSTEFPEMNFRRILACLQGKDPFEPNVQVNLQDISINIYESSFLEKDLSVRLDHKRKSDGATMLIEVKRWPPEKE
;
A
#
# COMPACT_ATOMS: atom_id res chain seq x y z
N MET A 1 -40.36 -1.72 -33.94
CA MET A 1 -38.93 -1.36 -33.96
C MET A 1 -38.58 -0.89 -32.54
N PHE A 2 -38.16 -1.80 -31.67
CA PHE A 2 -37.86 -1.48 -30.27
C PHE A 2 -36.38 -1.10 -30.16
N LEU A 3 -36.12 0.17 -29.84
CA LEU A 3 -34.80 0.72 -29.61
C LEU A 3 -34.39 0.37 -28.17
N SER A 4 -33.61 -0.70 -27.99
CA SER A 4 -33.05 -1.06 -26.69
C SER A 4 -31.98 -0.03 -26.27
N LEU A 5 -32.34 0.81 -25.30
CA LEU A 5 -31.42 1.76 -24.67
C LEU A 5 -30.50 0.99 -23.70
N LEU A 6 -29.26 0.74 -24.11
CA LEU A 6 -28.19 0.23 -23.24
C LEU A 6 -27.75 1.35 -22.30
N ILE A 7 -28.28 1.36 -21.08
CA ILE A 7 -27.80 2.21 -20.00
C ILE A 7 -26.51 1.59 -19.44
N LEU A 8 -25.36 2.10 -19.88
CA LEU A 8 -24.07 1.86 -19.24
C LEU A 8 -24.08 2.53 -17.86
N VAL A 9 -24.43 1.76 -16.82
CA VAL A 9 -24.30 2.21 -15.44
C VAL A 9 -22.82 2.15 -15.08
N SER A 10 -22.10 3.27 -15.21
CA SER A 10 -20.75 3.40 -14.64
C SER A 10 -20.87 3.50 -13.12
N LEU A 11 -20.68 2.38 -12.42
CA LEU A 11 -20.60 2.39 -10.96
C LEU A 11 -19.37 3.19 -10.51
N PRO A 12 -19.51 4.27 -9.73
CA PRO A 12 -18.41 5.11 -9.27
C PRO A 12 -17.74 4.48 -8.03
N VAL A 13 -17.52 3.18 -8.06
CA VAL A 13 -16.98 2.41 -6.93
C VAL A 13 -15.73 1.72 -7.44
N CYS A 14 -14.56 2.36 -7.27
CA CYS A 14 -13.20 1.75 -7.24
C CYS A 14 -12.06 2.66 -7.75
N ALA A 15 -12.31 3.88 -8.26
CA ALA A 15 -11.24 4.67 -8.89
C ALA A 15 -10.01 4.92 -7.98
N SER A 16 -10.23 5.24 -6.68
CA SER A 16 -9.14 5.57 -5.76
C SER A 16 -8.32 4.37 -5.27
N ASN A 17 -8.92 3.18 -5.22
CA ASN A 17 -8.18 1.96 -4.91
C ASN A 17 -7.49 1.42 -6.16
N GLN A 18 -8.10 1.57 -7.34
CA GLN A 18 -7.50 1.16 -8.60
C GLN A 18 -6.19 1.92 -8.89
N GLU A 19 -6.12 3.22 -8.60
CA GLU A 19 -4.88 3.99 -8.72
C GLU A 19 -3.80 3.51 -7.75
N LEU A 20 -4.15 3.27 -6.48
CA LEU A 20 -3.23 2.73 -5.48
C LEU A 20 -2.69 1.37 -5.92
N CYS A 21 -3.57 0.44 -6.32
CA CYS A 21 -3.17 -0.89 -6.73
C CYS A 21 -2.27 -0.80 -7.97
N THR A 22 -2.59 0.04 -8.95
CA THR A 22 -1.75 0.27 -10.14
C THR A 22 -0.33 0.70 -9.75
N ASN A 23 -0.19 1.69 -8.88
CA ASN A 23 1.13 2.16 -8.43
C ASN A 23 1.87 1.08 -7.63
N LEU A 24 1.16 0.31 -6.79
CA LEU A 24 1.74 -0.82 -6.05
C LEU A 24 2.24 -1.93 -7.00
N SER A 25 1.49 -2.26 -8.04
CA SER A 25 1.88 -3.22 -9.08
C SER A 25 3.14 -2.75 -9.81
N GLN A 26 3.17 -1.49 -10.23
CA GLN A 26 4.34 -0.94 -10.94
C GLN A 26 5.59 -1.02 -10.08
N PHE A 27 5.48 -0.67 -8.79
CA PHE A 27 6.57 -0.84 -7.84
C PHE A 27 6.98 -2.32 -7.70
N ALA A 28 6.03 -3.21 -7.43
CA ALA A 28 6.34 -4.62 -7.19
C ALA A 28 6.97 -5.30 -8.42
N ASN A 29 6.43 -5.05 -9.62
CA ASN A 29 6.93 -5.62 -10.86
C ASN A 29 8.30 -5.04 -11.27
N SER A 30 8.67 -3.85 -10.79
CA SER A 30 10.00 -3.28 -10.99
C SER A 30 11.11 -3.93 -10.15
N SER A 31 10.73 -4.82 -9.21
CA SER A 31 11.71 -5.53 -8.37
C SER A 31 12.56 -6.49 -9.19
N ILE A 32 13.84 -6.57 -8.82
CA ILE A 32 14.86 -7.38 -9.49
C ILE A 32 15.05 -8.68 -8.71
N GLU A 33 15.26 -9.79 -9.42
CA GLU A 33 15.55 -11.09 -8.83
C GLU A 33 16.69 -11.03 -7.81
N GLY A 34 16.51 -11.69 -6.66
CA GLY A 34 17.53 -11.81 -5.62
C GLY A 34 17.82 -10.52 -4.83
N LYS A 35 17.22 -9.38 -5.19
CA LYS A 35 17.34 -8.12 -4.46
C LYS A 35 15.96 -7.63 -4.00
N PRO A 36 15.64 -7.75 -2.70
CA PRO A 36 14.40 -7.20 -2.16
C PRO A 36 14.31 -5.70 -2.41
N SER A 37 13.14 -5.24 -2.84
CA SER A 37 12.82 -3.82 -2.95
C SER A 37 11.82 -3.43 -1.88
N PHE A 38 11.93 -2.22 -1.32
CA PHE A 38 11.06 -1.81 -0.22
C PHE A 38 10.62 -0.35 -0.31
N VAL A 39 9.44 -0.11 0.25
CA VAL A 39 8.91 1.21 0.59
C VAL A 39 8.35 1.16 2.00
N GLU A 40 8.74 2.12 2.84
CA GLU A 40 8.26 2.26 4.20
C GLU A 40 7.63 3.64 4.39
N LEU A 41 6.33 3.68 4.66
CA LEU A 41 5.60 4.89 5.01
C LEU A 41 5.57 5.03 6.54
N THR A 42 6.07 6.16 7.05
CA THR A 42 5.91 6.54 8.45
C THR A 42 4.98 7.73 8.55
N THR A 43 3.96 7.61 9.39
CA THR A 43 2.98 8.66 9.68
C THR A 43 3.06 9.02 11.15
N PHE A 44 3.01 10.30 11.45
CA PHE A 44 2.91 10.82 12.80
C PHE A 44 1.65 11.70 12.89
N TRP A 45 0.88 11.55 13.96
CA TRP A 45 -0.35 12.30 14.18
C TRP A 45 -0.46 12.75 15.64
N GLY A 46 -0.41 14.06 15.86
CA GLY A 46 -0.29 14.67 17.18
C GLY A 46 0.55 15.94 17.11
N VAL A 47 0.74 16.65 18.22
CA VAL A 47 1.58 17.86 18.22
C VAL A 47 3.05 17.46 18.34
N ARG A 48 3.86 17.79 17.33
CA ARG A 48 5.32 17.64 17.35
C ARG A 48 5.99 18.98 17.15
N LYS A 49 7.05 19.21 17.92
CA LYS A 49 7.96 20.33 17.70
C LYS A 49 9.26 19.79 17.11
N THR A 50 9.61 20.25 15.91
CA THR A 50 10.85 19.92 15.21
C THR A 50 11.62 21.22 14.96
N GLY A 51 12.65 21.47 15.78
CA GLY A 51 13.32 22.77 15.81
C GLY A 51 12.36 23.90 16.19
N ASN A 52 12.18 24.86 15.29
CA ASN A 52 11.24 25.98 15.46
C ASN A 52 9.86 25.74 14.82
N THR A 53 9.63 24.56 14.24
CA THR A 53 8.37 24.22 13.57
C THR A 53 7.51 23.38 14.50
N ILE A 54 6.21 23.68 14.55
CA ILE A 54 5.21 22.82 15.18
C ILE A 54 4.37 22.19 14.06
N SER A 55 4.28 20.87 14.04
CA SER A 55 3.43 20.11 13.13
C SER A 55 2.39 19.31 13.91
N ILE A 56 1.19 19.16 13.33
CA ILE A 56 0.09 18.34 13.88
C ILE A 56 0.04 16.96 13.18
N GLY A 57 0.73 16.84 12.04
CA GLY A 57 0.82 15.62 11.29
C GLY A 57 2.00 15.63 10.35
N GLU A 58 2.73 14.53 10.29
CA GLU A 58 3.89 14.38 9.41
C GLU A 58 3.82 13.03 8.69
N LYS A 59 4.21 13.02 7.42
CA LYS A 59 4.47 11.79 6.67
C LYS A 59 5.88 11.83 6.15
N SER A 60 6.60 10.74 6.34
CA SER A 60 7.85 10.48 5.68
C SER A 60 7.77 9.12 5.01
N CYS A 61 8.59 8.93 3.98
CA CYS A 61 8.63 7.68 3.29
C CYS A 61 10.09 7.35 2.93
N SER A 62 10.52 6.14 3.31
CA SER A 62 11.86 5.62 3.04
C SER A 62 11.79 4.48 2.02
N HIS A 63 12.85 4.28 1.24
CA HIS A 63 12.86 3.31 0.14
C HIS A 63 14.30 2.92 -0.26
N ASP A 64 14.45 1.84 -1.02
CA ASP A 64 15.73 1.26 -1.47
C ASP A 64 16.46 2.01 -2.61
N GLN A 65 16.03 3.24 -2.91
CA GLN A 65 16.50 4.09 -4.01
C GLN A 65 16.24 3.58 -5.44
N SER A 66 15.56 2.45 -5.64
CA SER A 66 15.10 2.03 -6.97
C SER A 66 14.07 3.03 -7.53
N GLU A 67 13.97 3.13 -8.85
CA GLU A 67 13.05 4.06 -9.50
C GLU A 67 11.58 3.75 -9.18
N GLY A 68 11.20 2.46 -9.18
CA GLY A 68 9.86 2.02 -8.80
C GLY A 68 9.53 2.35 -7.34
N ALA A 69 10.46 2.10 -6.41
CA ALA A 69 10.25 2.43 -5.00
C ALA A 69 10.17 3.95 -4.77
N LYS A 70 10.99 4.76 -5.45
CA LYS A 70 10.91 6.23 -5.43
C LYS A 70 9.55 6.74 -5.90
N ALA A 71 9.07 6.22 -7.03
CA ALA A 71 7.79 6.62 -7.62
C ALA A 71 6.63 6.28 -6.67
N PHE A 72 6.61 5.05 -6.15
CA PHE A 72 5.55 4.63 -5.24
C PHE A 72 5.60 5.33 -3.88
N CYS A 73 6.80 5.58 -3.36
CA CYS A 73 6.98 6.37 -2.15
C CYS A 73 6.47 7.82 -2.30
N THR A 74 6.70 8.42 -3.48
CA THR A 74 6.12 9.73 -3.85
C THR A 74 4.59 9.66 -3.87
N TYR A 75 4.02 8.60 -4.45
CA TYR A 75 2.57 8.38 -4.46
C TYR A 75 2.01 8.26 -3.02
N LEU A 76 2.57 7.37 -2.19
CA LEU A 76 2.10 7.18 -0.81
C LEU A 76 2.18 8.47 0.00
N SER A 77 3.25 9.25 -0.17
CA SER A 77 3.41 10.53 0.52
C SER A 77 2.26 11.51 0.21
N ARG A 78 1.73 11.49 -1.02
CA ARG A 78 0.62 12.36 -1.44
C ARG A 78 -0.76 11.80 -1.10
N HIS A 79 -0.95 10.49 -1.23
CA HIS A 79 -2.29 9.88 -1.22
C HIS A 79 -2.65 9.08 0.04
N SER A 80 -1.70 8.90 0.96
CA SER A 80 -1.95 8.18 2.22
C SER A 80 -2.51 9.08 3.31
N SER A 81 -3.31 8.51 4.21
CA SER A 81 -3.79 9.18 5.41
C SER A 81 -2.66 9.33 6.43
N THR A 82 -2.59 10.50 7.08
CA THR A 82 -1.69 10.71 8.22
C THR A 82 -2.38 10.33 9.53
N GLU A 83 -3.66 10.68 9.64
CA GLU A 83 -4.50 10.49 10.83
C GLU A 83 -4.93 9.02 11.04
N PHE A 84 -5.13 8.28 9.94
CA PHE A 84 -5.64 6.90 9.95
C PHE A 84 -4.64 5.95 9.29
N PRO A 85 -3.50 5.62 9.94
CA PRO A 85 -2.47 4.79 9.33
C PRO A 85 -2.93 3.36 9.02
N GLU A 86 -3.83 2.79 9.82
CA GLU A 86 -4.39 1.46 9.60
C GLU A 86 -5.13 1.37 8.27
N MET A 87 -5.76 2.49 7.84
CA MET A 87 -6.43 2.55 6.54
C MET A 87 -5.46 2.45 5.37
N ASN A 88 -4.21 2.94 5.53
CA ASN A 88 -3.19 2.76 4.51
C ASN A 88 -2.85 1.27 4.36
N PHE A 89 -2.58 0.59 5.48
CA PHE A 89 -2.28 -0.84 5.51
C PHE A 89 -3.42 -1.67 4.93
N ARG A 90 -4.66 -1.43 5.38
CA ARG A 90 -5.85 -2.13 4.89
C ARG A 90 -6.02 -2.00 3.38
N ARG A 91 -5.81 -0.81 2.82
CA ARG A 91 -5.94 -0.57 1.37
C ARG A 91 -4.84 -1.28 0.57
N ILE A 92 -3.61 -1.32 1.08
CA ILE A 92 -2.52 -2.09 0.46
C ILE A 92 -2.85 -3.59 0.49
N LEU A 93 -3.27 -4.10 1.64
CA LEU A 93 -3.62 -5.51 1.80
C LEU A 93 -4.79 -5.90 0.88
N ALA A 94 -5.79 -5.01 0.75
CA ALA A 94 -6.91 -5.21 -0.17
C ALA A 94 -6.47 -5.29 -1.64
N CYS A 95 -5.50 -4.46 -2.08
CA CYS A 95 -4.92 -4.58 -3.42
C CYS A 95 -4.24 -5.94 -3.61
N LEU A 96 -3.45 -6.37 -2.64
CA LEU A 96 -2.67 -7.61 -2.73
C LEU A 96 -3.55 -8.87 -2.70
N GLN A 97 -4.68 -8.84 -1.99
CA GLN A 97 -5.61 -9.97 -1.90
C GLN A 97 -6.76 -9.92 -2.92
N GLY A 98 -6.91 -8.81 -3.65
CA GLY A 98 -8.04 -8.56 -4.55
C GLY A 98 -9.38 -8.32 -3.83
N LYS A 99 -9.39 -8.29 -2.50
CA LYS A 99 -10.56 -8.02 -1.65
C LYS A 99 -10.13 -7.43 -0.32
N ASP A 100 -10.98 -6.63 0.28
CA ASP A 100 -10.78 -6.17 1.66
C ASP A 100 -10.91 -7.36 2.63
N PRO A 101 -9.92 -7.63 3.50
CA PRO A 101 -10.00 -8.72 4.47
C PRO A 101 -10.96 -8.43 5.62
N PHE A 102 -11.43 -7.19 5.78
CA PHE A 102 -12.32 -6.79 6.85
C PHE A 102 -13.67 -6.31 6.31
N GLU A 103 -14.73 -6.55 7.08
CA GLU A 103 -16.08 -6.10 6.73
C GLU A 103 -16.17 -4.56 6.67
N PRO A 104 -17.09 -3.98 5.87
CA PRO A 104 -17.17 -2.53 5.61
C PRO A 104 -17.42 -1.62 6.82
N ASN A 105 -17.76 -2.15 7.99
CA ASN A 105 -18.03 -1.37 9.21
C ASN A 105 -17.25 -1.88 10.44
N VAL A 106 -16.20 -2.66 10.21
CA VAL A 106 -15.34 -3.15 11.28
C VAL A 106 -14.14 -2.22 11.40
N GLN A 107 -13.95 -1.67 12.61
CA GLN A 107 -12.72 -1.00 12.99
C GLN A 107 -11.76 -2.03 13.56
N VAL A 108 -10.59 -2.16 12.94
CA VAL A 108 -9.53 -3.04 13.42
C VAL A 108 -8.40 -2.16 13.94
N ASN A 109 -7.99 -2.39 15.18
CA ASN A 109 -6.81 -1.78 15.75
C ASN A 109 -5.61 -2.69 15.46
N LEU A 110 -4.68 -2.21 14.65
CA LEU A 110 -3.48 -2.95 14.27
C LEU A 110 -2.32 -2.42 15.11
N GLN A 111 -1.78 -3.24 16.02
CA GLN A 111 -0.63 -2.84 16.84
C GLN A 111 0.68 -3.21 16.12
N ASP A 112 1.04 -4.49 16.13
CA ASP A 112 2.21 -5.02 15.43
C ASP A 112 1.79 -6.24 14.60
N ILE A 113 1.82 -6.10 13.28
CA ILE A 113 1.38 -7.12 12.33
C ILE A 113 2.44 -7.29 11.26
N SER A 114 2.69 -8.54 10.87
CA SER A 114 3.50 -8.89 9.70
C SER A 114 2.76 -9.96 8.91
N ILE A 115 2.54 -9.71 7.62
CA ILE A 115 1.87 -10.62 6.70
C ILE A 115 2.82 -10.93 5.56
N ASN A 116 3.02 -12.21 5.26
CA ASN A 116 3.72 -12.67 4.08
C ASN A 116 2.70 -13.16 3.06
N ILE A 117 2.76 -12.63 1.84
CA ILE A 117 1.87 -12.92 0.72
C ILE A 117 2.73 -13.54 -0.37
N TYR A 118 2.59 -14.84 -0.56
CA TYR A 118 3.36 -15.59 -1.57
C TYR A 118 2.66 -15.64 -2.92
N GLU A 119 1.34 -15.46 -2.92
CA GLU A 119 0.52 -15.38 -4.11
C GLU A 119 -0.41 -14.19 -3.98
N SER A 120 -0.40 -13.32 -4.98
CA SER A 120 -1.32 -12.20 -5.09
C SER A 120 -2.12 -12.34 -6.37
N SER A 121 -3.42 -12.09 -6.31
CA SER A 121 -4.27 -12.04 -7.50
C SER A 121 -3.95 -10.86 -8.42
N PHE A 122 -3.08 -9.94 -7.99
CA PHE A 122 -2.82 -8.66 -8.65
C PHE A 122 -1.36 -8.50 -9.13
N LEU A 123 -0.44 -9.36 -8.67
CA LEU A 123 0.99 -9.29 -9.00
C LEU A 123 1.42 -10.47 -9.88
N GLU A 124 2.63 -10.36 -10.44
CA GLU A 124 3.28 -11.48 -11.11
C GLU A 124 3.51 -12.67 -10.14
N LYS A 125 3.47 -13.90 -10.66
CA LYS A 125 3.47 -15.13 -9.85
C LYS A 125 4.81 -15.42 -9.15
N ASP A 126 5.89 -14.82 -9.62
CA ASP A 126 7.23 -14.95 -9.05
C ASP A 126 7.51 -13.91 -7.97
N LEU A 127 6.52 -13.13 -7.55
CA LEU A 127 6.65 -12.11 -6.52
C LEU A 127 6.06 -12.57 -5.19
N SER A 128 6.78 -12.31 -4.11
CA SER A 128 6.23 -12.31 -2.75
C SER A 128 6.28 -10.91 -2.14
N VAL A 129 5.32 -10.62 -1.28
CA VAL A 129 5.22 -9.35 -0.57
C VAL A 129 5.16 -9.60 0.93
N ARG A 130 6.01 -8.91 1.67
CA ARG A 130 5.93 -8.78 3.12
C ARG A 130 5.35 -7.41 3.45
N LEU A 131 4.25 -7.41 4.18
CA LEU A 131 3.54 -6.21 4.62
C LEU A 131 3.58 -6.15 6.15
N ASP A 132 4.28 -5.16 6.70
CA ASP A 132 4.29 -4.91 8.14
C ASP A 132 3.50 -3.65 8.49
N HIS A 133 2.91 -3.66 9.69
CA HIS A 133 2.38 -2.49 10.38
C HIS A 133 2.95 -2.46 11.79
N LYS A 134 3.45 -1.31 12.24
CA LYS A 134 3.86 -1.06 13.62
C LYS A 134 3.25 0.24 14.13
N ARG A 135 2.41 0.16 15.16
CA ARG A 135 1.79 1.30 15.84
C ARG A 135 2.71 1.79 16.95
N LYS A 136 2.84 3.11 17.07
CA LYS A 136 3.47 3.80 18.20
C LYS A 136 2.44 4.71 18.86
N SER A 137 2.79 5.29 20.01
CA SER A 137 1.90 6.20 20.74
C SER A 137 1.45 7.42 19.92
N ASP A 138 2.28 7.84 18.97
CA ASP A 138 2.17 9.09 18.24
C ASP A 138 2.16 8.92 16.71
N GLY A 139 2.08 7.68 16.23
CA GLY A 139 2.19 7.39 14.81
C GLY A 139 2.19 5.91 14.48
N ALA A 140 2.56 5.61 13.25
CA ALA A 140 2.72 4.24 12.77
C ALA A 140 3.71 4.16 11.61
N THR A 141 4.20 2.96 11.37
CA THR A 141 5.02 2.62 10.22
C THR A 141 4.38 1.48 9.46
N MET A 142 4.29 1.61 8.13
CA MET A 142 3.86 0.56 7.22
C MET A 142 5.01 0.24 6.26
N LEU A 143 5.50 -1.00 6.27
CA LEU A 143 6.55 -1.47 5.38
C LEU A 143 5.96 -2.40 4.32
N ILE A 144 6.32 -2.16 3.06
CA ILE A 144 6.01 -3.02 1.92
C ILE A 144 7.35 -3.45 1.34
N GLU A 145 7.68 -4.73 1.49
CA GLU A 145 8.89 -5.32 0.93
C GLU A 145 8.50 -6.37 -0.11
N VAL A 146 9.05 -6.26 -1.31
CA VAL A 146 8.80 -7.15 -2.44
C VAL A 146 10.05 -7.95 -2.75
N LYS A 147 9.90 -9.26 -2.96
CA LYS A 147 10.96 -10.14 -3.40
C LYS A 147 10.52 -10.88 -4.65
N ARG A 148 11.34 -10.82 -5.69
CA ARG A 148 11.22 -11.65 -6.88
C ARG A 148 12.03 -12.92 -6.73
N TRP A 149 11.36 -14.06 -6.85
CA TRP A 149 11.97 -15.39 -6.81
C TRP A 149 12.58 -15.72 -8.17
N PRO A 150 13.66 -16.52 -8.19
CA PRO A 150 14.13 -17.11 -9.43
C PRO A 150 13.03 -17.97 -10.07
N PRO A 151 12.97 -18.07 -11.41
CA PRO A 151 12.13 -19.07 -12.05
C PRO A 151 12.51 -20.46 -11.51
N GLU A 152 11.51 -21.28 -11.19
CA GLU A 152 11.74 -22.69 -10.85
C GLU A 152 12.47 -23.35 -12.02
N LYS A 153 13.58 -24.02 -11.74
CA LYS A 153 14.29 -24.81 -12.75
C LYS A 153 13.45 -26.05 -13.03
N GLU A 154 12.89 -26.15 -14.23
CA GLU A 154 12.28 -27.38 -14.76
C GLU A 154 13.28 -28.54 -14.85
#